data_AF-D2JTH8-F1
#
_entry.id   AF-D2JTH8-F1
#
_cell.length_a   1.000
_cell.length_b   1.000
_cell.length_c   1.000
_cell.angle_alpha   90.00
_cell.angle_beta   90.00
_cell.angle_gamma   90.00
#
_symmetry.space_group_name_H-M   'P 1'
#
loop_
_entity.id
_entity.type
_entity.pdbx_description
1 polymer ?
#
loop_
_entity_poly.entity_id
_entity_poly.type
_entity_poly.pdbx_seq_one_letter_code
_entity_poly.pdbx_strand_id
1 'polypeptide(L)'
;FLAIILTVSHIKGWLTIVIGALVLGLIMAVLPALLQPTMRKITGNDQVALGHFGSISYFAAGAVGQLFKGKSKSTEEIKFPKGLSFLRESTISISITMALLYFIACLFAGVSYVHESVSDGQNFIVFSLIQGVTFAAGVFIILTGVRLILAEIVPAFKGISEKLVPNSKPALDCPIVFPYAQNAVLIGFFVSFITGVIGMFILFLFGGVVILPGVVAHFFLGATAAVFGNARGGIKGAVAGAALNGILITFLPLLFLPFLGELGGAATTFSDTDFLAVGIVFGNAVKYMGLFGAILFIIIVGALLKGRQKPQQ
;
A
#
# COMPACT_ATOMS: atom_id res chain seq x y z
N PHE A 1 6.64 5.99 -13.92
CA PHE A 1 7.36 4.74 -14.21
C PHE A 1 7.24 4.29 -15.68
N LEU A 2 6.05 4.23 -16.29
CA LEU A 2 5.90 3.79 -17.71
C LEU A 2 6.71 4.60 -18.72
N ALA A 3 6.72 5.93 -18.59
CA ALA A 3 7.54 6.79 -19.45
C ALA A 3 9.04 6.44 -19.36
N ILE A 4 9.53 6.09 -18.18
CA ILE A 4 10.92 5.66 -17.95
C ILE A 4 11.17 4.35 -18.71
N ILE A 5 10.34 3.33 -18.46
CA ILE A 5 10.47 2.01 -19.11
C ILE A 5 10.49 2.12 -20.63
N LEU A 6 9.54 2.89 -21.19
CA LEU A 6 9.41 3.08 -22.63
C LEU A 6 10.61 3.84 -23.21
N THR A 7 11.07 4.90 -22.53
CA THR A 7 12.22 5.70 -22.99
C THR A 7 13.53 4.91 -22.93
N VAL A 8 13.74 4.14 -21.86
CA VAL A 8 14.88 3.21 -21.70
C VAL A 8 14.85 2.15 -22.80
N SER A 9 13.66 1.74 -23.24
CA SER A 9 13.47 0.80 -24.35
C SER A 9 13.43 1.46 -25.74
N HIS A 10 13.93 2.69 -25.87
CA HIS A 10 14.00 3.46 -27.10
C HIS A 10 12.65 3.82 -27.76
N ILE A 11 11.53 3.68 -27.05
CA ILE A 11 10.22 4.19 -27.50
C ILE A 11 10.05 5.62 -26.98
N LYS A 12 10.09 6.60 -27.88
CA LYS A 12 10.15 8.04 -27.56
C LYS A 12 9.01 8.84 -28.23
N GLY A 13 8.81 10.06 -27.75
CA GLY A 13 7.87 11.02 -28.34
C GLY A 13 6.41 10.66 -28.12
N TRP A 14 5.58 10.90 -29.13
CA TRP A 14 4.12 10.72 -29.01
C TRP A 14 3.71 9.26 -28.75
N LEU A 15 4.47 8.27 -29.23
CA LEU A 15 4.22 6.85 -28.97
C LEU A 15 4.31 6.52 -27.48
N THR A 16 5.26 7.12 -26.77
CA THR A 16 5.40 6.98 -25.31
C THR A 16 4.15 7.47 -24.58
N ILE A 17 3.59 8.59 -25.03
CA ILE A 17 2.38 9.19 -24.46
C ILE A 17 1.19 8.26 -24.70
N VAL A 18 0.98 7.80 -25.92
CA VAL A 18 -0.16 6.94 -26.28
C VAL A 18 -0.09 5.59 -25.56
N ILE A 19 1.04 4.90 -25.64
CA ILE A 19 1.21 3.58 -25.01
C ILE A 19 1.13 3.72 -23.48
N GLY A 20 1.80 4.73 -22.92
CA GLY A 20 1.77 5.02 -21.49
C GLY A 20 0.36 5.29 -20.99
N ALA A 21 -0.41 6.12 -21.70
CA ALA A 21 -1.80 6.43 -21.35
C ALA A 21 -2.72 5.20 -21.42
N LEU A 22 -2.59 4.38 -22.48
CA LEU A 22 -3.40 3.16 -22.63
C LEU A 22 -3.08 2.14 -21.53
N VAL A 23 -1.80 1.87 -21.27
CA VAL A 23 -1.39 0.94 -20.21
C VAL A 23 -1.85 1.46 -18.85
N LEU A 24 -1.62 2.74 -18.56
CA LEU A 24 -2.03 3.35 -17.29
C LEU A 24 -3.55 3.31 -17.10
N GLY A 25 -4.33 3.68 -18.10
CA GLY A 25 -5.80 3.64 -18.05
C GLY A 25 -6.33 2.23 -17.84
N LEU A 26 -5.74 1.23 -18.50
CA LEU A 26 -6.11 -0.18 -18.32
C LEU A 26 -5.81 -0.68 -16.91
N ILE A 27 -4.62 -0.41 -16.36
CA ILE A 27 -4.30 -0.84 -14.99
C ILE A 27 -5.15 -0.11 -13.95
N MET A 28 -5.47 1.18 -14.16
CA MET A 28 -6.35 1.95 -13.29
C MET A 28 -7.82 1.48 -13.35
N ALA A 29 -8.20 0.66 -14.34
CA ALA A 29 -9.50 -0.01 -14.37
C ALA A 29 -9.44 -1.44 -13.80
N VAL A 30 -8.43 -2.23 -14.19
CA VAL A 30 -8.30 -3.66 -13.81
C VAL A 30 -8.00 -3.82 -12.33
N LEU A 31 -7.10 -3.00 -11.77
CA LEU A 31 -6.60 -3.18 -10.42
C LEU A 31 -7.66 -2.85 -9.36
N PRO A 32 -8.42 -1.74 -9.44
CA PRO A 32 -9.55 -1.53 -8.52
C PRO A 32 -10.60 -2.65 -8.62
N ALA A 33 -10.89 -3.11 -9.84
CA ALA A 33 -11.83 -4.22 -10.05
C ALA A 33 -11.34 -5.54 -9.41
N LEU A 34 -10.02 -5.78 -9.38
CA LEU A 34 -9.42 -6.93 -8.69
C LEU A 34 -9.65 -6.88 -7.17
N LEU A 35 -9.63 -5.68 -6.59
CA LEU A 35 -9.81 -5.46 -5.15
C LEU A 35 -11.27 -5.50 -4.72
N GLN A 36 -12.20 -5.20 -5.63
CA GLN A 36 -13.60 -4.98 -5.30
C GLN A 36 -14.27 -6.10 -4.47
N PRO A 37 -14.02 -7.40 -4.72
CA PRO A 37 -14.60 -8.46 -3.88
C PRO A 37 -14.12 -8.44 -2.42
N THR A 38 -12.93 -7.93 -2.13
CA THR A 38 -12.47 -7.70 -0.75
C THR A 38 -13.00 -6.38 -0.22
N MET A 39 -13.04 -5.34 -1.05
CA MET A 39 -13.62 -4.04 -0.66
C MET A 39 -15.04 -4.18 -0.16
N ARG A 40 -15.91 -4.94 -0.86
CA ARG A 40 -17.27 -5.22 -0.39
C ARG A 40 -17.35 -5.86 1.00
N LYS A 41 -16.35 -6.67 1.37
CA LYS A 41 -16.27 -7.27 2.71
C LYS A 41 -15.80 -6.27 3.77
N ILE A 42 -14.94 -5.32 3.39
CA ILE A 42 -14.43 -4.28 4.27
C ILE A 42 -15.52 -3.23 4.53
N THR A 43 -16.17 -2.74 3.48
CA THR A 43 -17.12 -1.62 3.55
C THR A 43 -18.55 -2.07 3.87
N GLY A 44 -18.87 -3.35 3.65
CA GLY A 44 -20.24 -3.88 3.76
C GLY A 44 -21.19 -3.43 2.65
N ASN A 45 -20.69 -2.71 1.64
CA ASN A 45 -21.47 -2.22 0.50
C ASN A 45 -20.61 -2.21 -0.79
N ASP A 46 -21.18 -1.81 -1.92
CA ASP A 46 -20.48 -1.75 -3.21
C ASP A 46 -20.44 -0.31 -3.77
N GLN A 47 -20.36 0.71 -2.91
CA GLN A 47 -20.45 2.12 -3.35
C GLN A 47 -19.11 2.74 -3.77
N VAL A 48 -17.99 2.25 -3.23
CA VAL A 48 -16.66 2.78 -3.51
C VAL A 48 -15.70 1.66 -3.90
N ALA A 49 -14.67 2.01 -4.67
CA ALA A 49 -13.55 1.14 -5.01
C ALA A 49 -12.24 1.72 -4.47
N LEU A 50 -11.21 0.89 -4.39
CA LEU A 50 -9.86 1.32 -4.00
C LEU A 50 -9.02 1.52 -5.26
N GLY A 51 -8.61 2.75 -5.51
CA GLY A 51 -7.75 3.19 -6.60
C GLY A 51 -6.42 3.71 -6.08
N HIS A 52 -5.46 2.80 -5.86
CA HIS A 52 -4.10 3.10 -5.44
C HIS A 52 -3.13 2.13 -6.13
N PHE A 53 -1.83 2.44 -6.15
CA PHE A 53 -0.81 1.61 -6.80
C PHE A 53 -0.25 0.47 -5.92
N GLY A 54 -0.95 0.10 -4.85
CA GLY A 54 -0.63 -1.06 -4.00
C GLY A 54 -1.55 -2.26 -4.20
N SER A 55 -2.37 -2.28 -5.25
CA SER A 55 -3.44 -3.25 -5.42
C SER A 55 -2.97 -4.71 -5.44
N ILE A 56 -1.80 -4.99 -6.00
CA ILE A 56 -1.26 -6.36 -6.06
C ILE A 56 -0.96 -6.87 -4.65
N SER A 57 -0.33 -6.07 -3.78
CA SER A 57 -0.11 -6.52 -2.40
C SER A 57 -1.41 -6.61 -1.61
N TYR A 58 -2.38 -5.72 -1.84
CA TYR A 58 -3.67 -5.78 -1.15
C TYR A 58 -4.48 -7.02 -1.56
N PHE A 59 -4.48 -7.35 -2.85
CA PHE A 59 -5.08 -8.57 -3.36
C PHE A 59 -4.39 -9.81 -2.78
N ALA A 60 -3.06 -9.84 -2.81
CA ALA A 60 -2.28 -10.96 -2.29
C ALA A 60 -2.48 -11.13 -0.77
N ALA A 61 -2.51 -10.03 -0.01
CA ALA A 61 -2.81 -10.03 1.42
C ALA A 61 -4.22 -10.55 1.70
N GLY A 62 -5.21 -10.12 0.91
CA GLY A 62 -6.55 -10.65 0.98
C GLY A 62 -6.62 -12.14 0.63
N ALA A 63 -5.82 -12.63 -0.31
CA ALA A 63 -5.75 -14.05 -0.69
C ALA A 63 -5.11 -14.89 0.43
N VAL A 64 -3.97 -14.47 0.98
CA VAL A 64 -3.32 -15.11 2.14
C VAL A 64 -4.25 -15.09 3.35
N GLY A 65 -4.98 -14.00 3.58
CA GLY A 65 -5.99 -13.91 4.63
C GLY A 65 -7.04 -15.02 4.56
N GLN A 66 -7.44 -15.47 3.36
CA GLN A 66 -8.43 -16.55 3.22
C GLN A 66 -7.96 -17.87 3.83
N LEU A 67 -6.65 -18.14 3.89
CA LEU A 67 -6.09 -19.35 4.52
C LEU A 67 -6.42 -19.43 6.02
N PHE A 68 -6.75 -18.28 6.63
CA PHE A 68 -7.10 -18.11 8.04
C PHE A 68 -8.59 -17.86 8.28
N LYS A 69 -9.44 -17.96 7.25
CA LYS A 69 -10.90 -17.75 7.38
C LYS A 69 -11.49 -18.66 8.45
N GLY A 70 -12.23 -18.08 9.41
CA GLY A 70 -12.85 -18.82 10.53
C GLY A 70 -11.86 -19.30 11.60
N LYS A 71 -10.56 -19.05 11.45
CA LYS A 71 -9.50 -19.48 12.39
C LYS A 71 -8.99 -18.36 13.28
N SER A 72 -9.53 -17.15 13.14
CA SER A 72 -9.14 -15.94 13.88
C SER A 72 -10.29 -14.94 13.91
N LYS A 73 -10.37 -14.16 14.99
CA LYS A 73 -11.31 -13.03 15.11
C LYS A 73 -10.75 -11.80 14.42
N SER A 74 -11.61 -10.82 14.13
CA SER A 74 -11.17 -9.53 13.61
C SER A 74 -10.20 -8.84 14.58
N THR A 75 -9.26 -8.04 14.05
CA THR A 75 -8.43 -7.12 14.84
C THR A 75 -9.26 -6.13 15.65
N GLU A 76 -10.47 -5.82 15.19
CA GLU A 76 -11.37 -4.89 15.88
C GLU A 76 -12.13 -5.56 17.05
N GLU A 77 -12.04 -6.89 17.19
CA GLU A 77 -12.64 -7.64 18.30
C GLU A 77 -11.66 -7.94 19.45
N ILE A 78 -10.46 -7.34 19.43
CA ILE A 78 -9.45 -7.53 20.47
C ILE A 78 -9.99 -6.99 21.80
N LYS A 79 -10.13 -7.88 22.79
CA LYS A 79 -10.57 -7.52 24.14
C LYS A 79 -9.37 -7.24 25.05
N PHE A 80 -9.13 -5.97 25.33
CA PHE A 80 -8.12 -5.58 26.32
C PHE A 80 -8.57 -5.85 27.76
N PRO A 81 -7.67 -6.28 28.66
CA PRO A 81 -7.89 -6.35 30.11
C PRO A 81 -8.36 -5.00 30.67
N LYS A 82 -9.06 -4.99 31.81
CA LYS A 82 -9.65 -3.76 32.40
C LYS A 82 -8.64 -2.61 32.55
N GLY A 83 -7.42 -2.91 33.03
CA GLY A 83 -6.35 -1.91 33.20
C GLY A 83 -5.74 -1.38 31.89
N LEU A 84 -5.92 -2.09 30.78
CA LEU A 84 -5.46 -1.70 29.44
C LEU A 84 -6.62 -1.28 28.53
N SER A 85 -7.79 -1.01 29.10
CA SER A 85 -8.98 -0.66 28.34
C SER A 85 -8.83 0.63 27.53
N PHE A 86 -7.95 1.55 27.96
CA PHE A 86 -7.59 2.76 27.20
C PHE A 86 -6.92 2.44 25.85
N LEU A 87 -6.32 1.26 25.65
CA LEU A 87 -5.79 0.83 24.36
C LEU A 87 -6.88 0.53 23.33
N ARG A 88 -8.17 0.55 23.73
CA ARG A 88 -9.29 0.51 22.80
C ARG A 88 -9.44 1.82 22.03
N GLU A 89 -9.00 2.93 22.60
CA GLU A 89 -8.96 4.20 21.89
C GLU A 89 -7.78 4.17 20.92
N SER A 90 -8.09 4.11 19.63
CA SER A 90 -7.11 3.93 18.57
C SER A 90 -6.06 5.03 18.59
N THR A 91 -6.42 6.29 18.79
CA THR A 91 -5.48 7.42 18.89
C THR A 91 -4.46 7.23 20.04
N ILE A 92 -4.91 6.72 21.19
CA ILE A 92 -4.03 6.45 22.34
C ILE A 92 -3.10 5.27 22.02
N SER A 93 -3.66 4.18 21.48
CA SER A 93 -2.88 3.01 21.07
C SER A 93 -1.82 3.38 20.02
N ILE A 94 -2.18 4.19 19.02
CA ILE A 94 -1.24 4.68 17.99
C ILE A 94 -0.13 5.48 18.65
N SER A 95 -0.46 6.45 19.50
CA SER A 95 0.50 7.33 20.17
C SER A 95 1.54 6.54 20.96
N ILE A 96 1.10 5.60 21.78
CA ILE A 96 1.98 4.78 22.63
C ILE A 96 2.88 3.90 21.77
N THR A 97 2.31 3.24 20.76
CA THR A 97 3.10 2.32 19.93
C THR A 97 4.12 3.07 19.07
N MET A 98 3.78 4.27 18.58
CA MET A 98 4.73 5.11 17.84
C MET A 98 5.79 5.72 18.74
N ALA A 99 5.43 6.18 19.93
CA ALA A 99 6.41 6.69 20.88
C ALA A 99 7.45 5.62 21.22
N LEU A 100 7.02 4.36 21.38
CA LEU A 100 7.92 3.22 21.58
C LEU A 100 8.82 2.99 20.35
N LEU A 101 8.28 3.05 19.13
CA LEU A 101 9.08 2.90 17.90
C LEU A 101 10.12 4.01 17.77
N TYR A 102 9.73 5.27 17.95
CA TYR A 102 10.67 6.40 17.91
C TYR A 102 11.71 6.30 19.01
N PHE A 103 11.34 5.85 20.21
CA PHE A 103 12.27 5.61 21.30
C PHE A 103 13.33 4.57 20.90
N ILE A 104 12.92 3.43 20.36
CA ILE A 104 13.84 2.40 19.86
C ILE A 104 14.72 2.98 18.73
N ALA A 105 14.14 3.70 17.79
CA ALA A 105 14.88 4.33 16.69
C ALA A 105 15.94 5.32 17.20
N CYS A 106 15.62 6.13 18.20
CA CYS A 106 16.57 7.06 18.82
C CYS A 106 17.74 6.34 19.49
N LEU A 107 17.49 5.19 20.13
CA LEU A 107 18.56 4.37 20.73
C LEU A 107 19.50 3.81 19.66
N PHE A 108 18.97 3.33 18.54
CA PHE A 108 19.79 2.83 17.43
C PHE A 108 20.56 3.93 16.70
N ALA A 109 19.96 5.12 16.55
CA ALA A 109 20.64 6.28 15.96
C ALA A 109 21.74 6.86 16.87
N GLY A 110 21.63 6.62 18.19
CA GLY A 110 22.53 7.13 19.20
C GLY A 110 21.98 8.40 19.86
N VAL A 111 21.91 8.39 21.19
CA VAL A 111 21.27 9.47 21.97
C VAL A 111 21.94 10.83 21.73
N SER A 112 23.28 10.89 21.66
CA SER A 112 24.02 12.13 21.38
C SER A 112 23.72 12.67 19.98
N TYR A 113 23.68 11.78 18.97
CA TYR A 113 23.34 12.17 17.61
C TYR A 113 21.92 12.76 17.52
N VAL A 114 20.95 12.10 18.17
CA VAL A 114 19.57 12.61 18.22
C VAL A 114 19.54 13.98 18.89
N HIS A 115 20.20 14.13 20.04
CA HIS A 115 20.23 15.40 20.79
C HIS A 115 20.82 16.55 19.97
N GLU A 116 21.93 16.31 19.28
CA GLU A 116 22.68 17.35 18.57
C GLU A 116 22.13 17.65 17.16
N SER A 117 21.60 16.65 16.47
CA SER A 117 21.31 16.74 15.02
C SER A 117 19.83 16.58 14.65
N VAL A 118 18.97 16.11 15.55
CA VAL A 118 17.58 15.73 15.20
C VAL A 118 16.53 16.36 16.11
N SER A 119 16.78 16.42 17.42
CA SER A 119 15.80 16.85 18.42
C SER A 119 15.97 18.31 18.87
N ASP A 120 16.87 19.06 18.23
CA ASP A 120 17.19 20.46 18.57
C ASP A 120 17.53 20.65 20.07
N GLY A 121 18.33 19.72 20.63
CA GLY A 121 18.73 19.75 22.04
C GLY A 121 17.67 19.22 23.02
N GLN A 122 16.55 18.67 22.55
CA GLN A 122 15.57 18.04 23.43
C GLN A 122 16.02 16.65 23.89
N ASN A 123 15.62 16.27 25.11
CA ASN A 123 15.82 14.91 25.60
C ASN A 123 15.14 13.88 24.67
N PHE A 124 15.86 12.82 24.30
CA PHE A 124 15.40 11.84 23.31
C PHE A 124 14.09 11.12 23.71
N ILE A 125 13.81 10.97 25.01
CA ILE A 125 12.57 10.36 25.52
C ILE A 125 11.39 11.30 25.23
N VAL A 126 11.55 12.58 25.58
CA VAL A 126 10.54 13.61 25.34
C VAL A 126 10.30 13.79 23.84
N PHE A 127 11.38 13.85 23.06
CA PHE A 127 11.31 13.91 21.60
C PHE A 127 10.54 12.72 21.03
N SER A 128 10.87 11.49 21.45
CA SER A 128 10.17 10.28 20.99
C SER A 128 8.68 10.28 21.33
N LEU A 129 8.31 10.77 22.51
CA LEU A 129 6.92 10.92 22.92
C LEU A 129 6.19 11.95 22.04
N ILE A 130 6.79 13.11 21.80
CA ILE A 130 6.23 14.17 20.94
C ILE A 130 6.04 13.65 19.51
N GLN A 131 7.03 12.94 18.95
CA GLN A 131 6.93 12.36 17.61
C GLN A 131 5.83 11.30 17.54
N GLY A 132 5.72 10.44 18.57
CA GLY A 132 4.67 9.43 18.67
C GLY A 132 3.26 10.02 18.70
N VAL A 133 3.04 11.06 19.51
CA VAL A 133 1.76 11.79 19.59
C VAL A 133 1.48 12.56 18.30
N THR A 134 2.49 13.21 17.71
CA THR A 134 2.35 13.93 16.42
C THR A 134 1.94 12.98 15.30
N PHE A 135 2.52 11.78 15.25
CA PHE A 135 2.12 10.75 14.30
C PHE A 135 0.65 10.36 14.50
N ALA A 136 0.23 10.11 15.75
CA ALA A 136 -1.16 9.76 16.05
C ALA A 136 -2.14 10.89 15.69
N ALA A 137 -1.76 12.15 15.91
CA ALA A 137 -2.53 13.31 15.47
C ALA A 137 -2.66 13.35 13.93
N GLY A 138 -1.58 13.06 13.20
CA GLY A 138 -1.62 12.92 11.75
C GLY A 138 -2.59 11.82 11.28
N VAL A 139 -2.55 10.64 11.91
CA VAL A 139 -3.49 9.55 11.62
C VAL A 139 -4.94 9.97 11.94
N PHE A 140 -5.17 10.65 13.06
CA PHE A 140 -6.49 11.15 13.42
C PHE A 140 -7.04 12.14 12.36
N ILE A 141 -6.21 13.05 11.88
CA ILE A 141 -6.57 13.98 10.79
C ILE A 141 -6.90 13.20 9.51
N ILE A 142 -6.09 12.21 9.13
CA ILE A 142 -6.35 11.34 7.98
C ILE A 142 -7.70 10.64 8.13
N LEU A 143 -7.97 10.00 9.26
CA LEU A 143 -9.22 9.27 9.51
C LEU A 143 -10.44 10.20 9.44
N THR A 144 -10.32 11.42 9.98
CA THR A 144 -11.38 12.43 9.94
C THR A 144 -11.62 12.93 8.52
N GLY A 145 -10.54 13.27 7.79
CA GLY A 145 -10.62 13.73 6.41
C GLY A 145 -11.18 12.68 5.45
N VAL A 146 -10.77 11.41 5.60
CA VAL A 146 -11.30 10.30 4.80
C VAL A 146 -12.82 10.14 5.00
N ARG A 147 -13.31 10.21 6.24
CA ARG A 147 -14.75 10.11 6.52
C ARG A 147 -15.52 11.25 5.86
N LEU A 148 -14.99 12.47 5.92
CA LEU A 148 -15.57 13.64 5.26
C LEU A 148 -15.62 13.43 3.74
N ILE A 149 -14.51 13.02 3.12
CA ILE A 149 -14.47 12.78 1.67
C ILE A 149 -15.48 11.69 1.26
N LEU A 150 -15.56 10.58 2.00
CA LEU A 150 -16.51 9.52 1.70
C LEU A 150 -17.98 9.99 1.77
N ALA A 151 -18.30 10.84 2.75
CA ALA A 151 -19.64 11.39 2.93
C ALA A 151 -20.07 12.28 1.75
N GLU A 152 -19.15 13.01 1.14
CA GLU A 152 -19.44 13.93 0.04
C GLU A 152 -19.29 13.29 -1.35
N ILE A 153 -18.27 12.45 -1.53
CA ILE A 153 -17.93 11.92 -2.85
C ILE A 153 -18.92 10.85 -3.30
N VAL A 154 -19.47 10.04 -2.39
CA VAL A 154 -20.42 8.98 -2.74
C VAL A 154 -21.73 9.58 -3.30
N PRO A 155 -22.37 10.57 -2.63
CA PRO A 155 -23.50 11.29 -3.21
C PRO A 155 -23.16 12.03 -4.50
N ALA A 156 -22.02 12.71 -4.56
CA ALA A 156 -21.61 13.46 -5.75
C ALA A 156 -21.40 12.55 -6.97
N PHE A 157 -20.80 11.37 -6.78
CA PHE A 157 -20.52 10.44 -7.88
C PHE A 157 -21.78 9.74 -8.41
N LYS A 158 -22.87 9.71 -7.64
CA LYS A 158 -24.16 9.16 -8.08
C LYS A 158 -24.64 9.87 -9.36
N GLY A 159 -24.52 11.20 -9.43
CA GLY A 159 -24.90 11.96 -10.63
C GLY A 159 -24.07 11.63 -11.87
N ILE A 160 -22.77 11.32 -11.70
CA ILE A 160 -21.89 10.86 -12.78
C ILE A 160 -22.27 9.46 -13.22
N SER A 161 -22.51 8.56 -12.25
CA SER A 161 -22.89 7.17 -12.51
C SER A 161 -24.23 7.08 -13.24
N GLU A 162 -25.19 7.95 -12.94
CA GLU A 162 -26.51 7.96 -13.60
C GLU A 162 -26.49 8.55 -15.01
N LYS A 163 -25.60 9.51 -15.31
CA LYS A 163 -25.62 10.25 -16.59
C LYS A 163 -24.51 9.89 -17.58
N LEU A 164 -23.29 9.63 -17.10
CA LEU A 164 -22.11 9.51 -17.97
C LEU A 164 -21.64 8.06 -18.11
N VAL A 165 -21.48 7.35 -16.98
CA VAL A 165 -20.98 5.97 -16.99
C VAL A 165 -21.81 5.12 -16.02
N PRO A 166 -22.87 4.45 -16.53
CA PRO A 166 -23.74 3.59 -15.73
C PRO A 166 -22.96 2.56 -14.92
N ASN A 167 -23.33 2.43 -13.63
CA ASN A 167 -22.72 1.50 -12.67
C ASN A 167 -21.23 1.77 -12.35
N SER A 168 -20.71 2.94 -12.74
CA SER A 168 -19.37 3.37 -12.33
C SER A 168 -19.32 3.65 -10.84
N LYS A 169 -18.13 3.44 -10.27
CA LYS A 169 -17.82 3.64 -8.86
C LYS A 169 -16.59 4.52 -8.74
N PRO A 170 -16.56 5.48 -7.82
CA PRO A 170 -15.35 6.24 -7.56
C PRO A 170 -14.29 5.31 -6.94
N ALA A 171 -13.12 5.26 -7.56
CA ALA A 171 -11.95 4.60 -7.00
C ALA A 171 -11.11 5.65 -6.26
N LEU A 172 -10.91 5.46 -4.96
CA LEU A 172 -10.26 6.45 -4.09
C LEU A 172 -8.99 5.86 -3.47
N ASP A 173 -8.14 6.73 -2.92
CA ASP A 173 -6.84 6.36 -2.37
C ASP A 173 -6.96 5.35 -1.21
N CYS A 174 -5.90 4.59 -0.95
CA CYS A 174 -5.85 3.52 0.02
C CYS A 174 -6.33 3.87 1.45
N PRO A 175 -6.20 5.11 1.99
CA PRO A 175 -6.70 5.43 3.32
C PRO A 175 -8.22 5.30 3.48
N ILE A 176 -9.00 5.18 2.39
CA ILE A 176 -10.45 4.96 2.48
C ILE A 176 -10.83 3.73 3.30
N VAL A 177 -9.95 2.72 3.42
CA VAL A 177 -10.23 1.52 4.21
C VAL A 177 -9.85 1.66 5.68
N PHE A 178 -9.10 2.69 6.06
CA PHE A 178 -8.56 2.84 7.42
C PHE A 178 -9.66 3.05 8.48
N PRO A 179 -10.73 3.82 8.21
CA PRO A 179 -11.82 3.96 9.19
C PRO A 179 -12.57 2.66 9.51
N TYR A 180 -12.46 1.63 8.67
CA TYR A 180 -13.19 0.36 8.81
C TYR A 180 -12.47 -0.65 9.71
N ALA A 181 -11.14 -0.55 9.85
CA ALA A 181 -10.36 -1.44 10.72
C ALA A 181 -9.08 -0.75 11.21
N GLN A 182 -9.21 0.08 12.24
CA GLN A 182 -8.12 0.94 12.73
C GLN A 182 -7.03 0.15 13.44
N ASN A 183 -7.38 -0.95 14.14
CA ASN A 183 -6.35 -1.80 14.74
C ASN A 183 -5.56 -2.55 13.66
N ALA A 184 -6.21 -2.98 12.57
CA ALA A 184 -5.52 -3.58 11.44
C ALA A 184 -4.52 -2.62 10.79
N VAL A 185 -4.85 -1.33 10.67
CA VAL A 185 -3.95 -0.29 10.13
C VAL A 185 -2.63 -0.28 10.89
N LEU A 186 -2.70 -0.21 12.23
CA LEU A 186 -1.51 -0.22 13.08
C LEU A 186 -0.70 -1.52 12.96
N ILE A 187 -1.37 -2.66 13.15
CA ILE A 187 -0.72 -3.97 13.03
C ILE A 187 -0.03 -4.09 11.67
N GLY A 188 -0.71 -3.62 10.62
CA GLY A 188 -0.19 -3.65 9.26
C GLY A 188 1.06 -2.85 9.06
N PHE A 189 1.09 -1.61 9.55
CA PHE A 189 2.28 -0.79 9.50
C PHE A 189 3.46 -1.47 10.20
N PHE A 190 3.29 -1.88 11.46
CA PHE A 190 4.40 -2.46 12.23
C PHE A 190 4.90 -3.77 11.64
N VAL A 191 3.99 -4.69 11.31
CA VAL A 191 4.38 -5.99 10.76
C VAL A 191 5.05 -5.80 9.41
N SER A 192 4.52 -4.93 8.55
CA SER A 192 5.15 -4.64 7.26
C SER A 192 6.53 -4.00 7.44
N PHE A 193 6.65 -3.00 8.31
CA PHE A 193 7.91 -2.28 8.57
C PHE A 193 8.98 -3.19 9.17
N ILE A 194 8.65 -3.98 10.20
CA ILE A 194 9.55 -4.98 10.79
C ILE A 194 9.99 -5.99 9.74
N THR A 195 9.07 -6.48 8.91
CA THR A 195 9.40 -7.39 7.82
C THR A 195 10.33 -6.73 6.79
N GLY A 196 10.13 -5.44 6.50
CA GLY A 196 11.01 -4.67 5.64
C GLY A 196 12.41 -4.49 6.24
N VAL A 197 12.52 -4.19 7.53
CA VAL A 197 13.80 -4.09 8.25
C VAL A 197 14.52 -5.43 8.25
N ILE A 198 13.83 -6.53 8.54
CA ILE A 198 14.41 -7.88 8.45
C ILE A 198 14.89 -8.15 7.01
N GLY A 199 14.07 -7.83 6.01
CA GLY A 199 14.43 -7.96 4.60
C GLY A 199 15.66 -7.13 4.22
N MET A 200 15.77 -5.90 4.71
CA MET A 200 16.94 -5.03 4.52
C MET A 200 18.21 -5.69 5.09
N PHE A 201 18.16 -6.25 6.31
CA PHE A 201 19.31 -6.96 6.88
C PHE A 201 19.67 -8.21 6.09
N ILE A 202 18.67 -8.96 5.60
CA ILE A 202 18.91 -10.08 4.70
C ILE A 202 19.67 -9.59 3.46
N LEU A 203 19.18 -8.56 2.77
CA LEU A 203 19.85 -8.00 1.60
C LEU A 203 21.29 -7.53 1.89
N PHE A 204 21.50 -6.91 3.05
CA PHE A 204 22.82 -6.51 3.52
C PHE A 204 23.77 -7.71 3.65
N LEU A 205 23.31 -8.81 4.27
CA LEU A 205 24.12 -10.03 4.46
C LEU A 205 24.43 -10.77 3.16
N PHE A 206 23.52 -10.75 2.19
CA PHE A 206 23.75 -11.36 0.87
C PHE A 206 24.75 -10.57 0.02
N GLY A 207 24.99 -9.30 0.33
CA GLY A 207 25.84 -8.40 -0.44
C GLY A 207 25.14 -7.93 -1.72
N GLY A 208 25.06 -6.62 -1.94
CA GLY A 208 24.45 -6.03 -3.13
C GLY A 208 23.61 -4.80 -2.82
N VAL A 209 22.57 -4.59 -3.61
CA VAL A 209 21.65 -3.45 -3.42
C VAL A 209 20.76 -3.70 -2.21
N VAL A 210 20.81 -2.76 -1.25
CA VAL A 210 19.98 -2.80 -0.05
C VAL A 210 18.81 -1.84 -0.22
N ILE A 211 17.59 -2.36 -0.11
CA ILE A 211 16.38 -1.54 -0.12
C ILE A 211 16.11 -1.07 1.31
N LEU A 212 16.17 0.25 1.51
CA LEU A 212 15.87 0.86 2.81
C LEU A 212 14.33 0.91 3.02
N PRO A 213 13.82 0.44 4.17
CA PRO A 213 12.39 0.44 4.46
C PRO A 213 11.84 1.87 4.60
N GLY A 214 11.02 2.32 3.66
CA GLY A 214 10.37 3.62 3.71
C GLY A 214 9.15 3.62 4.64
N VAL A 215 9.12 4.49 5.66
CA VAL A 215 8.02 4.56 6.64
C VAL A 215 6.67 4.81 5.96
N VAL A 216 6.61 5.74 5.01
CA VAL A 216 5.38 6.07 4.27
C VAL A 216 4.83 4.84 3.54
N ALA A 217 5.67 4.13 2.79
CA ALA A 217 5.25 2.95 2.03
C ALA A 217 4.77 1.83 2.95
N HIS A 218 5.53 1.52 4.01
CA HIS A 218 5.13 0.50 4.97
C HIS A 218 3.87 0.89 5.74
N PHE A 219 3.66 2.18 6.03
CA PHE A 219 2.44 2.66 6.66
C PHE A 219 1.25 2.49 5.72
N PHE A 220 1.24 3.15 4.56
CA PHE A 220 0.07 3.15 3.69
C PHE A 220 -0.21 1.78 3.07
N LEU A 221 0.80 1.10 2.51
CA LEU A 221 0.60 -0.20 1.88
C LEU A 221 0.46 -1.31 2.91
N GLY A 222 1.27 -1.28 3.97
CA GLY A 222 1.19 -2.29 5.03
C GLY A 222 -0.13 -2.23 5.78
N ALA A 223 -0.61 -1.02 6.12
CA ALA A 223 -1.93 -0.83 6.73
C ALA A 223 -3.04 -1.35 5.82
N THR A 224 -3.04 -0.96 4.55
CA THR A 224 -4.08 -1.38 3.60
C THR A 224 -4.06 -2.89 3.40
N ALA A 225 -2.87 -3.49 3.23
CA ALA A 225 -2.70 -4.94 3.14
C ALA A 225 -3.24 -5.66 4.39
N ALA A 226 -2.99 -5.13 5.59
CA ALA A 226 -3.55 -5.68 6.81
C ALA A 226 -5.07 -5.57 6.89
N VAL A 227 -5.67 -4.46 6.45
CA VAL A 227 -7.14 -4.32 6.42
C VAL A 227 -7.75 -5.36 5.46
N PHE A 228 -7.14 -5.57 4.30
CA PHE A 228 -7.54 -6.62 3.34
C PHE A 228 -7.38 -8.03 3.91
N GLY A 229 -6.27 -8.30 4.60
CA GLY A 229 -6.02 -9.56 5.30
C GLY A 229 -7.01 -9.79 6.44
N ASN A 230 -7.29 -8.76 7.25
CA ASN A 230 -8.23 -8.80 8.38
C ASN A 230 -9.64 -9.16 7.90
N ALA A 231 -10.12 -8.49 6.85
CA ALA A 231 -11.46 -8.73 6.30
C ALA A 231 -11.67 -10.17 5.77
N ARG A 232 -10.59 -10.93 5.54
CA ARG A 232 -10.67 -12.31 5.04
C ARG A 232 -10.16 -13.37 6.01
N GLY A 233 -9.41 -13.00 7.04
CA GLY A 233 -8.72 -13.93 7.93
C GLY A 233 -8.49 -13.46 9.36
N GLY A 234 -9.11 -12.35 9.79
CA GLY A 234 -8.95 -11.78 11.13
C GLY A 234 -7.52 -11.36 11.44
N ILE A 235 -7.14 -11.37 12.72
CA ILE A 235 -5.80 -11.00 13.21
C ILE A 235 -4.70 -11.74 12.46
N LYS A 236 -4.84 -13.06 12.27
CA LYS A 236 -3.85 -13.87 11.55
C LYS A 236 -3.72 -13.44 10.08
N GLY A 237 -4.84 -13.15 9.43
CA GLY A 237 -4.86 -12.61 8.07
C GLY A 237 -4.21 -11.23 7.97
N ALA A 238 -4.45 -10.35 8.95
CA ALA A 238 -3.86 -9.02 9.01
C ALA A 238 -2.32 -9.09 9.09
N VAL A 239 -1.79 -9.90 10.02
CA VAL A 239 -0.35 -10.10 10.21
C VAL A 239 0.28 -10.74 8.98
N ALA A 240 -0.27 -11.84 8.48
CA ALA A 240 0.30 -12.54 7.33
C ALA A 240 0.25 -11.68 6.05
N GLY A 241 -0.85 -10.93 5.85
CA GLY A 241 -1.02 -10.02 4.72
C GLY A 241 -0.04 -8.85 4.75
N ALA A 242 0.15 -8.23 5.92
CA ALA A 242 1.12 -7.15 6.11
C ALA A 242 2.58 -7.62 5.96
N ALA A 243 2.90 -8.81 6.48
CA ALA A 243 4.22 -9.41 6.32
C ALA A 243 4.50 -9.67 4.84
N LEU A 244 3.54 -10.25 4.11
CA LEU A 244 3.67 -10.42 2.66
C LEU A 244 3.89 -9.08 1.96
N ASN A 245 3.14 -8.02 2.31
CA ASN A 245 3.38 -6.69 1.76
C ASN A 245 4.82 -6.23 2.03
N GLY A 246 5.31 -6.36 3.26
CA GLY A 246 6.68 -6.00 3.64
C GLY A 246 7.72 -6.73 2.78
N ILE A 247 7.57 -8.04 2.58
CA ILE A 247 8.43 -8.83 1.69
C ILE A 247 8.35 -8.27 0.26
N LEU A 248 7.15 -8.08 -0.27
CA LEU A 248 6.97 -7.62 -1.66
C LEU A 248 7.66 -6.27 -1.90
N ILE A 249 7.44 -5.27 -1.03
CA ILE A 249 8.01 -3.93 -1.21
C ILE A 249 9.50 -3.84 -0.86
N THR A 250 10.09 -4.87 -0.25
CA THR A 250 11.54 -4.97 -0.03
C THR A 250 12.25 -5.68 -1.18
N PHE A 251 11.69 -6.77 -1.72
CA PHE A 251 12.39 -7.59 -2.72
C PHE A 251 12.00 -7.30 -4.17
N LEU A 252 10.74 -6.93 -4.46
CA LEU A 252 10.35 -6.59 -5.83
C LEU A 252 11.11 -5.38 -6.42
N PRO A 253 11.48 -4.33 -5.66
CA PRO A 253 12.24 -3.23 -6.23
C PRO A 253 13.58 -3.67 -6.84
N LEU A 254 14.24 -4.69 -6.28
CA LEU A 254 15.49 -5.23 -6.81
C LEU A 254 15.33 -5.78 -8.23
N LEU A 255 14.20 -6.45 -8.48
CA LEU A 255 13.88 -6.98 -9.81
C LEU A 255 13.47 -5.86 -10.78
N PHE A 256 13.03 -4.71 -10.26
CA PHE A 256 12.56 -3.59 -11.07
C PHE A 256 13.66 -2.57 -11.42
N LEU A 257 14.68 -2.40 -10.56
CA LEU A 257 15.79 -1.46 -10.77
C LEU A 257 16.43 -1.51 -12.17
N PRO A 258 16.65 -2.69 -12.81
CA PRO A 258 17.22 -2.74 -14.16
C PRO A 258 16.40 -2.05 -15.25
N PHE A 259 15.11 -1.77 -15.00
CA PHE A 259 14.21 -1.11 -15.95
C PHE A 259 14.15 0.41 -15.77
N LEU A 260 14.83 0.96 -14.75
CA LEU A 260 14.74 2.37 -14.38
C LEU A 260 15.82 3.27 -14.99
N GLY A 261 16.81 2.71 -15.70
CA GLY A 261 17.90 3.50 -16.32
C GLY A 261 18.65 4.35 -15.29
N GLU A 262 18.84 5.63 -15.58
CA GLU A 262 19.52 6.59 -14.70
C GLU A 262 18.91 6.67 -13.29
N LEU A 263 17.59 6.50 -13.17
CA LEU A 263 16.90 6.58 -11.89
C LEU A 263 17.26 5.41 -10.98
N GLY A 264 17.45 4.22 -11.56
CA GLY A 264 18.00 3.06 -10.86
C GLY A 264 19.49 3.24 -10.51
N GLY A 265 20.25 3.91 -11.38
CA GLY A 265 21.64 4.30 -11.12
C GLY A 265 21.78 5.29 -9.96
N ALA A 266 20.80 6.16 -9.75
CA ALA A 266 20.70 7.07 -8.62
C ALA A 266 20.18 6.42 -7.32
N ALA A 267 20.24 5.09 -7.22
CA ALA A 267 19.76 4.31 -6.07
C ALA A 267 18.31 4.62 -5.65
N THR A 268 17.48 5.04 -6.61
CA THR A 268 16.09 5.44 -6.38
C THR A 268 15.15 4.46 -7.06
N THR A 269 14.04 4.12 -6.39
CA THR A 269 13.05 3.19 -6.93
C THR A 269 11.65 3.52 -6.43
N PHE A 270 10.66 2.80 -6.93
CA PHE A 270 9.27 2.91 -6.51
C PHE A 270 8.97 1.93 -5.37
N SER A 271 8.10 2.33 -4.45
CA SER A 271 7.68 1.47 -3.33
C SER A 271 6.37 0.71 -3.59
N ASP A 272 5.56 1.23 -4.49
CA ASP A 272 4.22 0.74 -4.77
C ASP A 272 4.24 -0.56 -5.58
N THR A 273 3.62 -1.62 -5.07
CA THR A 273 3.71 -2.95 -5.70
C THR A 273 3.19 -3.01 -7.12
N ASP A 274 2.26 -2.14 -7.50
CA ASP A 274 1.72 -2.12 -8.86
C ASP A 274 2.75 -1.53 -9.82
N PHE A 275 3.46 -0.47 -9.43
CA PHE A 275 4.59 0.05 -10.21
C PHE A 275 5.68 -0.99 -10.38
N LEU A 276 5.96 -1.75 -9.31
CA LEU A 276 6.99 -2.79 -9.32
C LEU A 276 6.59 -3.96 -10.22
N ALA A 277 5.44 -4.59 -9.96
CA ALA A 277 5.03 -5.79 -10.68
C ALA A 277 4.62 -5.49 -12.13
N VAL A 278 3.81 -4.44 -12.37
CA VAL A 278 3.49 -4.01 -13.75
C VAL A 278 4.77 -3.56 -14.44
N GLY A 279 5.64 -2.82 -13.75
CA GLY A 279 6.91 -2.38 -14.29
C GLY A 279 7.83 -3.52 -14.70
N ILE A 280 7.93 -4.59 -13.90
CA ILE A 280 8.71 -5.79 -14.23
C ILE A 280 8.09 -6.52 -15.43
N VAL A 281 6.79 -6.79 -15.41
CA VAL A 281 6.13 -7.57 -16.49
C VAL A 281 6.14 -6.79 -17.80
N PHE A 282 5.69 -5.53 -17.77
CA PHE A 282 5.68 -4.65 -18.94
C PHE A 282 7.09 -4.32 -19.41
N GLY A 283 8.01 -4.04 -18.48
CA GLY A 283 9.41 -3.77 -18.79
C GLY A 283 10.07 -4.94 -19.51
N ASN A 284 9.85 -6.19 -19.09
CA ASN A 284 10.35 -7.35 -19.82
C ASN A 284 9.69 -7.49 -21.21
N ALA A 285 8.38 -7.31 -21.31
CA ALA A 285 7.68 -7.40 -22.59
C ALA A 285 8.25 -6.41 -23.62
N VAL A 286 8.44 -5.14 -23.21
CA VAL A 286 9.00 -4.11 -24.11
C VAL A 286 10.50 -4.33 -24.35
N LYS A 287 11.27 -4.75 -23.34
CA LYS A 287 12.71 -5.02 -23.49
C LYS A 287 13.00 -6.11 -24.53
N TYR A 288 12.23 -7.19 -24.55
CA TYR A 288 12.49 -8.33 -25.45
C TYR A 288 11.73 -8.26 -26.78
N MET A 289 10.56 -7.62 -26.82
CA MET A 289 9.68 -7.63 -28.00
C MET A 289 9.38 -6.22 -28.54
N GLY A 290 10.00 -5.18 -27.97
CA GLY A 290 9.82 -3.79 -28.39
C GLY A 290 8.36 -3.36 -28.40
N LEU A 291 7.96 -2.67 -29.48
CA LEU A 291 6.59 -2.19 -29.67
C LEU A 291 5.56 -3.32 -29.72
N PHE A 292 5.92 -4.48 -30.29
CA PHE A 292 5.03 -5.64 -30.33
C PHE A 292 4.70 -6.15 -28.92
N GLY A 293 5.69 -6.18 -28.02
CA GLY A 293 5.48 -6.51 -26.61
C GLY A 293 4.53 -5.55 -25.90
N ALA A 294 4.66 -4.25 -26.18
CA ALA A 294 3.75 -3.24 -25.62
C ALA A 294 2.30 -3.45 -26.07
N ILE A 295 2.09 -3.69 -27.37
CA ILE A 295 0.76 -3.91 -27.95
C ILE A 295 0.15 -5.21 -27.40
N LEU A 296 0.93 -6.29 -27.33
CA LEU A 296 0.49 -7.57 -26.78
C LEU A 296 0.05 -7.42 -25.32
N PHE A 297 0.81 -6.69 -24.51
CA PHE A 297 0.45 -6.40 -23.12
C PHE A 297 -0.90 -5.67 -23.03
N ILE A 298 -1.10 -4.62 -23.84
CA ILE A 298 -2.36 -3.87 -23.90
C ILE A 298 -3.54 -4.79 -24.24
N ILE A 299 -3.38 -5.66 -25.24
CA ILE A 299 -4.42 -6.61 -25.66
C ILE A 299 -4.75 -7.59 -24.53
N ILE A 300 -3.75 -8.18 -23.88
CA ILE A 300 -3.94 -9.15 -22.79
C ILE A 300 -4.66 -8.50 -21.61
N VAL A 301 -4.19 -7.33 -21.16
CA VAL A 301 -4.82 -6.62 -20.03
C VAL A 301 -6.23 -6.14 -20.40
N GLY A 302 -6.44 -5.69 -21.64
CA GLY A 302 -7.77 -5.34 -22.15
C GLY A 302 -8.73 -6.54 -22.19
N ALA A 303 -8.25 -7.74 -22.55
CA ALA A 303 -9.05 -8.96 -22.54
C ALA A 303 -9.51 -9.35 -21.13
N LEU A 304 -8.66 -9.14 -20.11
CA LEU A 304 -9.00 -9.40 -18.71
C LEU A 304 -10.16 -8.52 -18.20
N LEU A 305 -10.31 -7.30 -18.72
CA LEU A 305 -11.47 -6.44 -18.42
C LEU A 305 -12.76 -7.05 -18.98
N LYS A 306 -12.74 -7.48 -20.24
CA LYS A 306 -13.92 -8.04 -20.93
C LYS A 306 -14.41 -9.32 -20.26
N GLY A 307 -13.50 -10.16 -19.77
CA GLY A 307 -13.84 -11.39 -19.03
C GLY A 307 -14.53 -11.14 -17.68
N ARG A 308 -14.31 -9.98 -17.06
CA ARG A 308 -14.89 -9.61 -15.76
C ARG A 308 -16.21 -8.84 -15.84
N GLN A 309 -16.59 -8.37 -17.03
CA GLN A 309 -17.84 -7.66 -17.26
C GLN A 309 -19.06 -8.57 -17.48
N LYS A 310 -18.91 -9.92 -17.40
CA LYS A 310 -20.10 -10.78 -17.40
C LYS A 310 -20.94 -10.46 -16.15
N PRO A 311 -22.22 -10.06 -16.32
CA PRO A 311 -23.04 -9.71 -15.18
C PRO A 311 -23.16 -10.94 -14.28
N GLN A 312 -22.83 -10.76 -13.00
CA GLN A 312 -23.36 -11.64 -11.97
C GLN A 312 -24.86 -11.35 -11.93
N GLN A 313 -25.63 -12.16 -12.67
CA GLN A 313 -27.06 -12.33 -12.45
C GLN A 313 -27.26 -13.01 -11.10
#